data_AF-A0A6H0SG09-F1
#
_entry.id   AF-A0A6H0SG09-F1
#
_cell.length_a   1.000
_cell.length_b   1.000
_cell.length_c   1.000
_cell.angle_alpha   90.00
_cell.angle_beta   90.00
_cell.angle_gamma   90.00
#
_symmetry.space_group_name_H-M   'P 1'
#
loop_
_entity.id
_entity.type
_entity.pdbx_description
1 polymer ?
#
loop_
_entity_poly.entity_id
_entity_poly.type
_entity_poly.pdbx_seq_one_letter_code
_entity_poly.pdbx_strand_id
1 'polypeptide(L)'
;MENADWAVLEPLYRYGLAHPGWVTAWDVLCTVFHPAVFRLVALIWIVYLLMGRRPDRYQVVLYLASTMEFSALIVMFAKAVVSRPRPDTALVAEHSLAFPSGHALGTAVAVTAMVFAASPWLRGRWRTVSIVIGVAIVIAVGAGRVVLNVHHPSDVLAGWALGYLWALVCLPVLTNRRLRAADETPATTDTDS
;
A
#
# COMPACT_ATOMS: atom_id res chain seq x y z
N MET A 1 -20.38 -18.86 -17.29
CA MET A 1 -20.68 -18.28 -15.97
C MET A 1 -20.29 -16.82 -16.04
N GLU A 2 -21.25 -15.95 -16.37
CA GLU A 2 -20.98 -14.54 -16.61
C GLU A 2 -21.16 -13.78 -15.30
N ASN A 3 -20.07 -13.58 -14.57
CA ASN A 3 -20.03 -12.68 -13.42
C ASN A 3 -19.28 -11.40 -13.82
N ALA A 4 -19.56 -10.29 -13.14
CA ALA A 4 -18.98 -8.97 -13.47
C ALA A 4 -17.44 -8.98 -13.52
N ASP A 5 -16.80 -9.84 -12.71
CA ASP A 5 -15.35 -10.04 -12.72
C ASP A 5 -14.87 -10.62 -14.07
N TRP A 6 -15.59 -11.60 -14.64
CA TRP A 6 -15.21 -12.24 -15.91
C TRP A 6 -15.38 -11.32 -17.13
N ALA A 7 -16.39 -10.46 -17.12
CA ALA A 7 -16.62 -9.47 -18.19
C ALA A 7 -15.41 -8.53 -18.39
N VAL A 8 -14.62 -8.30 -17.33
CA VAL A 8 -13.39 -7.50 -17.39
C VAL A 8 -12.19 -8.36 -17.79
N LEU A 9 -12.09 -9.59 -17.30
CA LEU A 9 -10.93 -10.47 -17.51
C LEU A 9 -10.82 -10.99 -18.94
N GLU A 10 -11.93 -11.43 -19.54
CA GLU A 10 -11.95 -12.04 -20.88
C GLU A 10 -11.33 -11.17 -22.00
N PRO A 11 -11.69 -9.89 -22.18
CA PRO A 11 -11.07 -9.06 -23.21
C PRO A 11 -9.58 -8.82 -22.95
N LEU A 12 -9.18 -8.67 -21.69
CA LEU A 12 -7.78 -8.48 -21.29
C LEU A 12 -6.95 -9.73 -21.53
N TYR A 13 -7.51 -10.91 -21.27
CA TYR A 13 -6.88 -12.19 -21.54
C TYR A 13 -6.61 -12.38 -23.04
N ARG A 14 -7.66 -12.18 -23.87
CA ARG A 14 -7.52 -12.26 -25.34
C ARG A 14 -6.48 -11.29 -25.88
N TYR A 15 -6.50 -10.05 -25.39
CA TYR A 15 -5.52 -9.05 -25.80
C TYR A 15 -4.09 -9.43 -25.39
N GLY A 16 -3.92 -9.92 -24.15
CA GLY A 16 -2.64 -10.35 -23.61
C GLY A 16 -2.01 -11.51 -24.39
N LEU A 17 -2.81 -12.50 -24.79
CA LEU A 17 -2.34 -13.61 -25.64
C LEU A 17 -1.80 -13.12 -26.99
N ALA A 18 -2.40 -12.08 -27.56
CA ALA A 18 -1.96 -11.51 -28.83
C ALA A 18 -0.75 -10.56 -28.70
N HIS A 19 -0.45 -10.05 -27.50
CA HIS A 19 0.57 -9.03 -27.27
C HIS A 19 1.50 -9.38 -26.10
N PRO A 20 2.50 -10.26 -26.27
CA PRO A 20 3.41 -10.65 -25.19
C PRO A 20 4.16 -9.46 -24.56
N GLY A 21 4.56 -8.46 -25.37
CA GLY A 21 5.24 -7.26 -24.86
C GLY A 21 4.37 -6.42 -23.92
N TRP A 22 3.04 -6.44 -24.10
CA TRP A 22 2.10 -5.81 -23.17
C TRP A 22 2.10 -6.52 -21.82
N VAL A 23 2.05 -7.86 -21.83
CA VAL A 23 2.12 -8.68 -20.61
C VAL A 23 3.42 -8.42 -19.86
N THR A 24 4.56 -8.46 -20.56
CA THR A 24 5.87 -8.18 -19.95
C THR A 24 5.95 -6.76 -19.37
N ALA A 25 5.41 -5.75 -20.05
CA ALA A 25 5.43 -4.38 -19.54
C ALA A 25 4.68 -4.24 -18.21
N TRP A 26 3.49 -4.86 -18.09
CA TRP A 26 2.73 -4.86 -16.86
C TRP A 26 3.38 -5.69 -15.75
N ASP A 27 3.96 -6.83 -16.09
CA ASP A 27 4.68 -7.67 -15.14
C ASP A 27 5.91 -6.95 -14.56
N VAL A 28 6.67 -6.26 -15.42
CA VAL A 28 7.79 -5.41 -14.99
C VAL A 28 7.30 -4.27 -14.10
N LEU A 29 6.21 -3.58 -14.48
CA LEU A 29 5.63 -2.52 -13.66
C LEU A 29 5.24 -3.04 -12.27
N CYS A 30 4.53 -4.17 -12.18
CA CYS A 30 4.15 -4.79 -10.92
C CYS A 30 5.38 -5.24 -10.11
N THR A 31 6.44 -5.69 -10.78
CA THR A 31 7.71 -6.09 -10.14
C THR A 31 8.46 -4.89 -9.56
N VAL A 32 8.55 -3.79 -10.30
CA VAL A 32 9.22 -2.55 -9.84
C VAL A 32 8.49 -1.97 -8.63
N PHE A 33 7.17 -1.97 -8.65
CA PHE A 33 6.34 -1.51 -7.54
C PHE A 33 5.88 -2.64 -6.63
N HIS A 34 6.67 -3.71 -6.52
CA HIS A 34 6.36 -4.84 -5.65
C HIS A 34 6.39 -4.39 -4.18
N PRO A 35 5.47 -4.86 -3.31
CA PRO A 35 5.46 -4.51 -1.88
C PRO A 35 6.80 -4.75 -1.15
N ALA A 36 7.60 -5.71 -1.62
CA ALA A 36 8.94 -5.97 -1.08
C ALA A 36 9.92 -4.82 -1.32
N VAL A 37 9.82 -4.14 -2.49
CA VAL A 37 10.65 -2.96 -2.79
C VAL A 37 10.33 -1.84 -1.80
N PHE A 38 9.04 -1.59 -1.56
CA PHE A 38 8.63 -0.61 -0.55
C PHE A 38 9.08 -0.97 0.87
N ARG A 39 9.03 -2.25 1.25
CA ARG A 39 9.57 -2.72 2.53
C ARG A 39 11.07 -2.46 2.66
N LEU A 40 11.83 -2.68 1.60
CA LEU A 40 13.26 -2.37 1.58
C LEU A 40 13.49 -0.86 1.76
N VAL A 41 12.75 -0.02 1.03
CA VAL A 41 12.85 1.44 1.17
C VAL A 41 12.48 1.89 2.58
N ALA A 42 11.41 1.34 3.16
CA ALA A 42 11.01 1.63 4.53
C ALA A 42 12.05 1.16 5.55
N LEU A 43 12.69 0.00 5.34
CA LEU A 43 13.77 -0.48 6.19
C LEU A 43 14.96 0.48 6.18
N ILE A 44 15.39 0.92 4.99
CA ILE A 44 16.47 1.92 4.84
C ILE A 44 16.08 3.21 5.58
N TRP A 45 14.82 3.64 5.45
CA TRP A 45 14.33 4.84 6.13
C TRP A 45 14.28 4.68 7.65
N ILE A 46 13.86 3.52 8.15
CA ILE A 46 13.86 3.16 9.57
C ILE A 46 15.29 3.23 10.12
N VAL A 47 16.25 2.59 9.45
CA VAL A 47 17.67 2.60 9.86
C VAL A 47 18.18 4.03 9.92
N TYR A 48 17.92 4.83 8.88
CA TYR A 48 18.27 6.26 8.85
C TYR A 48 17.69 7.04 10.05
N LEU A 49 16.40 6.83 10.37
CA LEU A 49 15.75 7.49 11.49
C LEU A 49 16.33 7.08 12.84
N LEU A 50 16.70 5.80 13.01
CA LEU A 50 17.30 5.28 14.24
C LEU A 50 18.71 5.84 14.47
N MET A 51 19.46 6.13 13.40
CA MET A 51 20.79 6.78 13.47
C MET A 51 20.69 8.27 13.81
N GLY A 52 19.60 8.95 13.44
CA GLY A 52 19.37 10.37 13.73
C GLY A 52 18.87 10.63 15.16
N ARG A 53 18.90 11.88 15.63
CA ARG A 53 18.45 12.26 17.01
C ARG A 53 17.09 12.93 17.08
N ARG A 54 16.22 12.72 16.08
CA ARG A 54 14.90 13.36 16.08
C ARG A 54 13.99 12.83 17.20
N PRO A 55 13.21 13.69 17.87
CA PRO A 55 12.36 13.27 18.98
C PRO A 55 11.17 12.39 18.55
N ASP A 56 10.72 12.51 17.29
CA ASP A 56 9.61 11.76 16.70
C ASP A 56 10.02 10.45 16.03
N ARG A 57 11.34 10.16 15.93
CA ARG A 57 11.89 9.02 15.15
C ARG A 57 11.26 7.68 15.51
N TYR A 58 11.08 7.40 16.79
CA TYR A 58 10.56 6.11 17.25
C TYR A 58 9.11 5.89 16.86
N GLN A 59 8.29 6.95 16.80
CA GLN A 59 6.89 6.82 16.40
C GLN A 59 6.77 6.52 14.92
N VAL A 60 7.60 7.18 14.11
CA VAL A 60 7.67 6.94 12.66
C VAL A 60 8.16 5.52 12.39
N VAL A 61 9.19 5.06 13.12
CA VAL A 61 9.67 3.68 13.04
C VAL A 61 8.58 2.68 13.44
N LEU A 62 7.91 2.88 14.59
CA LEU A 62 6.84 1.99 15.05
C LEU A 62 5.68 1.94 14.07
N TYR A 63 5.28 3.08 13.50
CA TYR A 63 4.23 3.15 12.50
C TYR A 63 4.61 2.41 11.21
N LEU A 64 5.79 2.66 10.65
CA LEU A 64 6.25 1.98 9.42
C LEU A 64 6.40 0.47 9.63
N ALA A 65 6.99 0.05 10.75
CA ALA A 65 7.18 -1.36 11.08
C ALA A 65 5.83 -2.07 11.31
N SER A 66 4.94 -1.49 12.12
CA SER A 66 3.62 -2.08 12.41
C SER A 66 2.74 -2.17 11.17
N THR A 67 2.72 -1.13 10.32
CA THR A 67 1.91 -1.16 9.10
C THR A 67 2.43 -2.21 8.13
N MET A 68 3.72 -2.19 7.79
CA MET A 68 4.25 -3.04 6.72
C MET A 68 4.36 -4.52 7.10
N GLU A 69 4.84 -4.87 8.29
CA GLU A 69 5.03 -6.28 8.65
C GLU A 69 3.70 -6.99 8.91
N PHE A 70 2.78 -6.35 9.63
CA PHE A 70 1.47 -6.95 9.88
C PHE A 70 0.58 -7.02 8.64
N SER A 71 0.84 -6.20 7.61
CA SER A 71 0.10 -6.31 6.34
C SER A 71 0.28 -7.68 5.67
N ALA A 72 1.45 -8.29 5.78
CA ALA A 72 1.70 -9.65 5.26
C ALA A 72 0.90 -10.70 6.05
N LEU A 73 0.80 -10.53 7.37
CA LEU A 73 -0.03 -11.39 8.22
C LEU A 73 -1.51 -11.29 7.86
N ILE A 74 -2.00 -10.08 7.60
CA ILE A 74 -3.39 -9.85 7.16
C ILE A 74 -3.67 -10.58 5.85
N VAL A 75 -2.75 -10.48 4.87
CA VAL A 75 -2.89 -11.21 3.59
C VAL A 75 -2.92 -12.71 3.81
N MET A 76 -1.99 -13.26 4.60
CA MET A 76 -1.93 -14.70 4.87
C MET A 76 -3.20 -15.20 5.57
N PHE A 77 -3.67 -14.47 6.59
CA PHE A 77 -4.88 -14.80 7.31
C PHE A 77 -6.12 -14.75 6.39
N ALA A 78 -6.29 -13.67 5.63
CA ALA A 78 -7.43 -13.52 4.73
C ALA A 78 -7.44 -14.58 3.63
N LYS A 79 -6.26 -14.96 3.12
CA LYS A 79 -6.11 -16.07 2.17
C LYS A 79 -6.57 -17.40 2.77
N ALA A 80 -6.14 -17.71 3.99
CA ALA A 80 -6.54 -18.93 4.68
C ALA A 80 -8.06 -19.00 4.92
N VAL A 81 -8.69 -17.87 5.25
CA VAL A 81 -10.14 -17.80 5.53
C VAL A 81 -10.98 -17.94 4.26
N VAL A 82 -10.63 -17.23 3.18
CA VAL A 82 -11.48 -17.14 1.99
C VAL A 82 -11.18 -18.25 0.97
N SER A 83 -9.93 -18.70 0.87
CA SER A 83 -9.51 -19.81 0.00
C SER A 83 -10.00 -19.72 -1.46
N ARG A 84 -10.10 -18.50 -2.00
CA ARG A 84 -10.56 -18.27 -3.39
C ARG A 84 -9.49 -18.72 -4.41
N PRO A 85 -9.84 -19.56 -5.39
CA PRO A 85 -8.94 -19.92 -6.49
C PRO A 85 -8.66 -18.73 -7.41
N ARG A 86 -7.54 -18.76 -8.13
CA ARG A 86 -7.20 -17.75 -9.15
C ARG A 86 -8.02 -17.94 -10.42
N PRO A 87 -8.11 -16.91 -11.27
CA PRO A 87 -8.58 -17.09 -12.63
C PRO A 87 -7.69 -18.10 -13.37
N ASP A 88 -8.29 -19.04 -14.09
CA ASP A 88 -7.57 -20.01 -14.93
C ASP A 88 -6.86 -19.34 -16.13
N THR A 89 -7.17 -18.05 -16.37
CA THR A 89 -6.62 -17.21 -17.46
C THR A 89 -5.35 -16.46 -17.09
N ALA A 90 -4.69 -16.80 -15.97
CA ALA A 90 -3.47 -16.14 -15.53
C ALA A 90 -2.40 -16.09 -16.63
N LEU A 91 -1.95 -14.88 -16.98
CA LEU A 91 -0.95 -14.65 -18.04
C LEU A 91 0.50 -14.77 -17.53
N VAL A 92 0.69 -14.81 -16.21
CA VAL A 92 1.98 -15.00 -15.54
C VAL A 92 1.82 -16.00 -14.38
N ALA A 93 2.88 -16.75 -14.10
CA ALA A 93 2.85 -17.80 -13.09
C ALA A 93 2.76 -17.22 -11.67
N GLU A 94 1.81 -17.70 -10.89
CA GLU A 94 1.63 -17.29 -9.50
C GLU A 94 0.88 -18.39 -8.72
N HIS A 95 1.53 -18.94 -7.69
CA HIS A 95 1.09 -20.20 -7.06
C HIS A 95 0.31 -20.01 -5.74
N SER A 96 0.02 -18.76 -5.36
CA SER A 96 -0.69 -18.44 -4.11
C SER A 96 -2.20 -18.21 -4.34
N LEU A 97 -3.05 -18.29 -3.31
CA LEU A 97 -4.49 -18.00 -3.39
C LEU A 97 -4.80 -16.59 -3.92
N ALA A 98 -5.98 -16.40 -4.53
CA ALA A 98 -6.33 -15.16 -5.25
C ALA A 98 -6.79 -14.03 -4.33
N PHE A 99 -7.61 -14.34 -3.31
CA PHE A 99 -8.21 -13.32 -2.46
C PHE A 99 -7.45 -13.15 -1.14
N PRO A 100 -7.17 -11.92 -0.68
CA PRO A 100 -7.15 -10.68 -1.46
C PRO A 100 -5.85 -10.57 -2.29
N SER A 101 -5.79 -9.60 -3.21
CA SER A 101 -4.54 -9.30 -3.92
C SER A 101 -3.48 -8.76 -2.95
N GLY A 102 -2.43 -9.55 -2.71
CA GLY A 102 -1.33 -9.17 -1.83
C GLY A 102 -0.51 -7.99 -2.39
N HIS A 103 -0.42 -7.87 -3.72
CA HIS A 103 0.17 -6.68 -4.37
C HIS A 103 -0.68 -5.44 -4.10
N ALA A 104 -1.99 -5.52 -4.27
CA ALA A 104 -2.90 -4.40 -4.05
C ALA A 104 -2.90 -3.95 -2.58
N LEU A 105 -3.02 -4.91 -1.64
CA LEU A 105 -2.98 -4.61 -0.21
C LEU A 105 -1.62 -4.06 0.22
N GLY A 106 -0.53 -4.76 -0.12
CA GLY A 106 0.81 -4.37 0.28
C GLY A 106 1.22 -3.00 -0.26
N THR A 107 0.90 -2.69 -1.51
CA THR A 107 1.19 -1.35 -2.08
C THR A 107 0.32 -0.26 -1.47
N ALA A 108 -0.98 -0.51 -1.25
CA ALA A 108 -1.88 0.45 -0.59
C ALA A 108 -1.40 0.78 0.83
N VAL A 109 -1.04 -0.23 1.64
CA VAL A 109 -0.45 -0.02 2.97
C VAL A 109 0.83 0.77 2.86
N ALA A 110 1.76 0.31 2.01
CA ALA A 110 3.10 0.86 1.96
C ALA A 110 3.12 2.34 1.53
N VAL A 111 2.43 2.66 0.45
CA VAL A 111 2.34 4.02 -0.08
C VAL A 111 1.67 4.95 0.94
N THR A 112 0.54 4.52 1.51
CA THR A 112 -0.18 5.32 2.51
C THR A 112 0.68 5.59 3.73
N ALA A 113 1.33 4.54 4.27
CA ALA A 113 2.17 4.65 5.43
C ALA A 113 3.37 5.56 5.17
N MET A 114 4.03 5.44 4.02
CA MET A 114 5.16 6.29 3.66
C MET A 114 4.75 7.75 3.48
N VAL A 115 3.61 8.03 2.84
CA VAL A 115 3.09 9.40 2.68
C VAL A 115 2.72 10.02 4.03
N PHE A 116 2.08 9.27 4.92
CA PHE A 116 1.72 9.77 6.26
C PHE A 116 2.92 9.98 7.16
N ALA A 117 3.88 9.05 7.13
CA ALA A 117 5.17 9.20 7.78
C ALA A 117 5.89 10.44 7.25
N ALA A 118 5.91 10.65 5.92
CA ALA A 118 6.62 11.75 5.27
C ALA A 118 5.97 13.12 5.49
N SER A 119 4.66 13.15 5.76
CA SER A 119 3.81 14.34 5.80
C SER A 119 4.40 15.54 6.58
N PRO A 120 5.06 15.38 7.74
CA PRO A 120 5.68 16.51 8.47
C PRO A 120 6.81 17.21 7.70
N TRP A 121 7.48 16.48 6.81
CA TRP A 121 8.61 17.00 6.02
C TRP A 121 8.17 17.49 4.64
N LEU A 122 6.95 17.17 4.21
CA LEU A 122 6.39 17.59 2.93
C LEU A 122 5.58 18.87 3.10
N ARG A 123 5.94 19.93 2.36
CA ARG A 123 5.23 21.22 2.38
C ARG A 123 4.65 21.58 1.02
N GLY A 124 3.48 22.22 1.02
CA GLY A 124 2.81 22.74 -0.16
C GLY A 124 2.72 21.72 -1.30
N ARG A 125 3.19 22.09 -2.49
CA ARG A 125 3.15 21.27 -3.71
C ARG A 125 3.76 19.88 -3.54
N TRP A 126 4.80 19.71 -2.73
CA TRP A 126 5.48 18.42 -2.58
C TRP A 126 4.61 17.39 -1.87
N ARG A 127 3.79 17.82 -0.90
CA ARG A 127 2.82 16.94 -0.25
C ARG A 127 1.77 16.44 -1.25
N THR A 128 1.23 17.36 -2.07
CA THR A 128 0.26 17.01 -3.12
C THR A 128 0.87 16.07 -4.15
N VAL A 129 2.09 16.36 -4.63
CA VAL A 129 2.81 15.51 -5.59
C VAL A 129 3.03 14.11 -5.03
N SER A 130 3.47 13.96 -3.77
CA SER A 130 3.63 12.65 -3.15
C SER A 130 2.33 11.87 -3.05
N ILE A 131 1.21 12.53 -2.74
CA ILE A 131 -0.11 11.90 -2.71
C ILE A 131 -0.53 11.46 -4.11
N VAL A 132 -0.42 12.33 -5.11
CA VAL A 132 -0.82 12.04 -6.50
C VAL A 132 0.00 10.88 -7.06
N ILE A 133 1.32 10.90 -6.89
CA ILE A 133 2.20 9.80 -7.31
C ILE A 133 1.84 8.51 -6.58
N GLY A 134 1.60 8.59 -5.27
CA GLY A 134 1.20 7.44 -4.48
C GLY A 134 -0.09 6.80 -4.97
N VAL A 135 -1.13 7.61 -5.21
CA VAL A 135 -2.41 7.13 -5.75
C VAL A 135 -2.22 6.52 -7.13
N ALA A 136 -1.44 7.16 -8.01
CA ALA A 136 -1.14 6.64 -9.33
C ALA A 136 -0.47 5.26 -9.28
N ILE A 137 0.49 5.06 -8.37
CA ILE A 137 1.16 3.76 -8.17
C ILE A 137 0.15 2.69 -7.70
N VAL A 138 -0.67 2.99 -6.69
CA VAL A 138 -1.64 2.01 -6.16
C VAL A 138 -2.63 1.58 -7.23
N ILE A 139 -3.12 2.53 -8.03
CA ILE A 139 -4.01 2.25 -9.17
C ILE A 139 -3.29 1.43 -10.23
N ALA A 140 -2.07 1.82 -10.63
CA ALA A 140 -1.32 1.13 -11.66
C ALA A 140 -0.99 -0.33 -11.28
N VAL A 141 -0.58 -0.58 -10.03
CA VAL A 141 -0.33 -1.95 -9.55
C VAL A 141 -1.61 -2.76 -9.49
N GLY A 142 -2.70 -2.20 -8.96
CA GLY A 142 -3.98 -2.90 -8.92
C GLY A 142 -4.50 -3.25 -10.32
N ALA A 143 -4.45 -2.29 -11.24
CA ALA A 143 -4.81 -2.50 -12.65
C ALA A 143 -3.93 -3.57 -13.30
N GLY A 144 -2.60 -3.52 -13.08
CA GLY A 144 -1.68 -4.52 -13.60
C GLY A 144 -2.03 -5.94 -13.16
N ARG A 145 -2.47 -6.14 -11.91
CA ARG A 145 -2.92 -7.47 -11.43
C ARG A 145 -4.19 -7.98 -12.11
N VAL A 146 -5.08 -7.09 -12.54
CA VAL A 146 -6.27 -7.46 -13.33
C VAL A 146 -5.90 -7.70 -14.80
N VAL A 147 -5.07 -6.83 -15.38
CA VAL A 147 -4.58 -6.94 -16.76
C VAL A 147 -3.83 -8.25 -16.99
N LEU A 148 -2.96 -8.63 -16.05
CA LEU A 148 -2.23 -9.90 -16.07
C LEU A 148 -3.13 -11.11 -15.77
N ASN A 149 -4.44 -10.91 -15.55
CA ASN A 149 -5.43 -11.96 -15.29
C ASN A 149 -5.13 -12.84 -14.07
N VAL A 150 -4.30 -12.35 -13.16
CA VAL A 150 -3.88 -13.08 -11.96
C VAL A 150 -4.82 -12.84 -10.77
N HIS A 151 -5.65 -11.80 -10.83
CA HIS A 151 -6.64 -11.46 -9.82
C HIS A 151 -7.93 -10.93 -10.45
N HIS A 152 -9.05 -11.18 -9.80
CA HIS A 152 -10.31 -10.54 -10.13
C HIS A 152 -10.31 -9.07 -9.65
N PRO A 153 -11.07 -8.17 -10.30
CA PRO A 153 -11.24 -6.79 -9.82
C PRO A 153 -11.65 -6.70 -8.35
N SER A 154 -12.55 -7.59 -7.91
CA SER A 154 -12.98 -7.70 -6.51
C SER A 154 -11.84 -8.05 -5.53
N ASP A 155 -10.85 -8.86 -5.93
CA ASP A 155 -9.68 -9.17 -5.09
C ASP A 155 -8.79 -7.94 -4.86
N VAL A 156 -8.70 -7.06 -5.87
CA VAL A 156 -7.93 -5.81 -5.82
C VAL A 156 -8.62 -4.79 -4.94
N LEU A 157 -9.94 -4.60 -5.10
CA LEU A 157 -10.73 -3.68 -4.28
C LEU A 157 -10.69 -4.09 -2.79
N ALA A 158 -10.84 -5.38 -2.50
CA ALA A 158 -10.71 -5.88 -1.12
C ALA A 158 -9.30 -5.66 -0.57
N GLY A 159 -8.26 -5.88 -1.40
CA GLY A 159 -6.88 -5.60 -1.03
C GLY A 159 -6.66 -4.13 -0.67
N TRP A 160 -7.13 -3.20 -1.50
CA TRP A 160 -7.06 -1.77 -1.21
C TRP A 160 -7.82 -1.40 0.07
N ALA A 161 -9.05 -1.88 0.23
CA ALA A 161 -9.86 -1.57 1.40
C ALA A 161 -9.20 -2.03 2.71
N LEU A 162 -8.72 -3.28 2.75
CA LEU A 162 -7.99 -3.80 3.91
C LEU A 162 -6.67 -3.05 4.15
N GLY A 163 -5.96 -2.70 3.09
CA GLY A 163 -4.70 -1.98 3.19
C GLY A 163 -4.86 -0.56 3.77
N TYR A 164 -5.82 0.20 3.25
CA TYR A 164 -6.14 1.53 3.77
C TYR A 164 -6.67 1.46 5.21
N LEU A 165 -7.56 0.52 5.50
CA LEU A 165 -8.08 0.32 6.85
C LEU A 165 -6.93 0.05 7.84
N TRP A 166 -6.00 -0.84 7.49
CA TRP A 166 -4.87 -1.15 8.34
C TRP A 166 -3.95 0.06 8.56
N ALA A 167 -3.61 0.79 7.50
CA ALA A 167 -2.79 2.00 7.60
C ALA A 167 -3.43 3.09 8.49
N LEU A 168 -4.77 3.20 8.46
CA LEU A 168 -5.54 4.12 9.29
C LEU A 168 -5.64 3.64 10.75
N VAL A 169 -5.81 2.34 10.99
CA VAL A 169 -5.80 1.76 12.34
C VAL A 169 -4.47 2.01 13.06
N CYS A 170 -3.35 1.98 12.33
CA CYS A 170 -2.03 2.28 12.89
C CYS A 170 -1.75 3.79 13.02
N LEU A 171 -2.52 4.67 12.36
CA LEU A 171 -2.26 6.13 12.33
C LEU A 171 -2.15 6.79 13.71
N PRO A 172 -2.93 6.40 14.75
CA PRO A 172 -2.78 6.93 16.11
C PRO A 172 -1.36 6.83 16.67
N VAL A 173 -0.56 5.86 16.23
CA VAL A 173 0.86 5.74 16.62
C VAL A 173 1.65 7.00 16.26
N LEU A 174 1.34 7.62 15.12
CA LEU A 174 1.95 8.88 14.68
C LEU A 174 1.35 10.13 15.34
N THR A 175 0.05 10.12 15.65
CA THR A 175 -0.68 11.35 16.07
C THR A 175 -0.80 11.51 17.59
N ASN A 176 -0.79 10.42 18.37
CA ASN A 176 -1.02 10.47 19.83
C ASN A 176 -0.01 11.31 20.61
N ARG A 177 1.21 11.54 20.12
CA ARG A 177 2.11 12.55 20.72
C ARG A 177 1.97 13.94 20.12
N ARG A 178 1.50 14.09 18.87
CA ARG A 178 1.30 15.43 18.30
C ARG A 178 0.22 16.17 19.05
N LEU A 179 -0.85 15.45 19.44
CA LEU A 179 -1.90 15.98 20.29
C LEU A 179 -1.38 16.32 21.68
N ARG A 180 -0.60 15.43 22.31
CA ARG A 180 0.02 15.70 23.62
C ARG A 180 1.02 16.86 23.61
N ALA A 181 1.85 16.97 22.59
CA ALA A 181 2.80 18.07 22.44
C ALA A 181 2.12 19.43 22.17
N ALA A 182 0.95 19.42 21.53
CA ALA A 182 0.14 20.63 21.35
C ALA A 182 -0.51 21.06 22.68
N ASP A 183 -1.04 20.13 23.49
CA ASP A 183 -1.63 20.42 24.80
C ASP A 183 -0.60 20.85 25.86
N GLU A 184 0.67 20.44 25.73
CA GLU A 184 1.76 20.84 26.64
C GLU A 184 2.35 22.23 26.33
N THR A 185 1.88 22.93 25.29
CA THR A 185 2.29 24.32 25.04
C THR A 185 1.49 25.22 25.99
N PRO A 186 2.11 25.85 27.02
CA PRO A 186 1.37 26.68 27.94
C PRO A 186 0.72 27.82 27.16
N ALA A 187 -0.59 28.02 27.32
CA ALA A 187 -1.20 29.27 26.95
C ALA A 187 -0.37 30.35 27.64
N THR A 188 0.27 31.23 26.85
CA THR A 188 0.93 32.40 27.39
C THR A 188 -0.13 33.13 28.19
N THR A 189 -0.05 33.03 29.50
CA THR A 189 -0.74 33.92 30.41
C THR A 189 -0.14 35.29 30.11
N ASP A 190 -0.79 36.01 29.19
CA ASP A 190 -0.73 37.46 29.11
C ASP A 190 -1.22 37.94 30.47
N THR A 191 -0.26 38.02 31.38
CA THR A 191 -0.37 38.71 32.65
C THR A 191 0.44 39.97 32.44
N ASP A 192 -0.30 41.08 32.46
CA ASP A 192 0.11 42.44 32.80
C ASP A 192 0.87 43.25 31.72
N SER A 193 0.17 44.21 31.10
CA SER A 193 0.18 45.62 31.55
C SER A 193 -0.87 46.47 30.84
#